data_AF-A0A662WGJ9-F1
#
_entry.id   AF-A0A662WGJ9-F1
#
_cell.length_a   1.000
_cell.length_b   1.000
_cell.length_c   1.000
_cell.angle_alpha   90.00
_cell.angle_beta   90.00
_cell.angle_gamma   90.00
#
_symmetry.space_group_name_H-M   'P 1'
#
loop_
_entity.id
_entity.type
_entity.pdbx_description
1 polymer ?
#
loop_
_entity_poly.entity_id
_entity_poly.type
_entity_poly.pdbx_seq_one_letter_code
_entity_poly.pdbx_strand_id
1 'polypeptide(L)'
;GSRIPASKELPKFSVGSGSTYAYGVLDSNWRWDLTDDEAVELGKQAIYHATHRDAYSGGFCNVYIFKPDGFRHVVHQDVNEIHDHQRGY
;
A
#
# COMPACT_ATOMS: atom_id res chain seq x y z
N GLY A 1 -18.15 -2.37 5.70
CA GLY A 1 -18.57 -1.03 5.24
C GLY A 1 -18.37 -0.94 3.74
N SER A 2 -19.35 -0.36 3.05
CA SER A 2 -19.32 0.27 1.72
C SER A 2 -17.94 0.42 1.03
N ARG A 3 -17.40 -0.67 0.47
CA ARG A 3 -16.25 -0.63 -0.45
C ARG A 3 -16.72 -0.82 -1.87
N ILE A 4 -16.07 -0.14 -2.81
CA ILE A 4 -16.24 -0.46 -4.23
C ILE A 4 -15.56 -1.82 -4.44
N PRO A 5 -16.28 -2.85 -4.90
CA PRO A 5 -15.70 -4.17 -5.06
C PRO A 5 -14.61 -4.13 -6.13
N ALA A 6 -13.43 -4.66 -5.80
CA ALA A 6 -12.40 -4.92 -6.79
C ALA A 6 -12.86 -6.00 -7.79
N SER A 7 -12.20 -6.10 -8.95
CA SER A 7 -12.48 -7.19 -9.89
C SER A 7 -12.30 -8.54 -9.20
N LYS A 8 -13.24 -9.46 -9.44
CA LYS A 8 -13.15 -10.84 -8.92
C LYS A 8 -11.97 -11.60 -9.53
N GLU A 9 -11.56 -11.22 -10.74
CA GLU A 9 -10.49 -11.87 -11.50
C GLU A 9 -9.13 -11.19 -11.28
N LEU A 10 -9.13 -9.86 -11.13
CA LEU A 10 -7.91 -9.08 -10.91
C LEU A 10 -8.11 -8.09 -9.75
N PRO A 11 -8.06 -8.56 -8.50
CA PRO A 11 -8.43 -7.74 -7.35
C PRO A 11 -7.36 -6.71 -6.94
N LYS A 12 -6.17 -6.77 -7.55
CA LYS A 12 -5.01 -5.93 -7.21
C LYS A 12 -4.08 -5.79 -8.41
N PHE A 13 -3.38 -4.66 -8.46
CA PHE A 13 -2.38 -4.37 -9.49
C PHE A 13 -1.25 -3.52 -8.90
N SER A 14 -0.08 -3.57 -9.53
CA SER A 14 1.08 -2.74 -9.25
C SER A 14 1.84 -2.47 -10.54
N VAL A 15 2.35 -1.24 -10.71
CA VAL A 15 3.02 -0.76 -11.91
C VAL A 15 4.28 0.05 -11.53
N GLY A 16 5.19 0.22 -12.50
CA GLY A 16 6.47 0.92 -12.29
C GLY A 16 7.63 -0.03 -11.97
N SER A 17 8.83 0.54 -11.79
CA SER A 17 10.07 -0.21 -11.56
C SER A 17 10.06 -1.01 -10.25
N GLY A 18 9.41 -0.49 -9.21
CA GLY A 18 9.26 -1.18 -7.91
C GLY A 18 8.15 -2.24 -7.86
N SER A 19 7.44 -2.48 -8.97
CA SER A 19 6.22 -3.29 -8.97
C SER A 19 6.41 -4.73 -8.49
N THR A 20 7.52 -5.38 -8.87
CA THR A 20 7.82 -6.75 -8.47
C THR A 20 8.00 -6.90 -6.96
N TYR A 21 8.61 -5.91 -6.32
CA TYR A 21 8.76 -5.87 -4.85
C TYR A 21 7.41 -5.64 -4.16
N ALA A 22 6.59 -4.72 -4.68
CA ALA A 22 5.25 -4.46 -4.15
C ALA A 22 4.35 -5.70 -4.27
N TYR A 23 4.38 -6.41 -5.40
CA TYR A 23 3.62 -7.65 -5.58
C TYR A 23 4.01 -8.72 -4.57
N GLY A 24 5.29 -8.87 -4.24
CA GLY A 24 5.72 -9.84 -3.21
C GLY A 24 5.01 -9.63 -1.86
N VAL A 25 4.79 -8.37 -1.47
CA VAL A 25 4.06 -8.04 -0.23
C VAL A 25 2.56 -8.23 -0.40
N LEU A 26 1.99 -7.74 -1.50
CA LEU A 26 0.55 -7.81 -1.79
C LEU A 26 0.06 -9.25 -1.96
N ASP A 27 0.83 -10.11 -2.63
CA ASP A 27 0.48 -11.51 -2.84
C ASP A 27 0.54 -12.33 -1.57
N SER A 28 1.46 -11.99 -0.66
CA SER A 28 1.64 -12.73 0.59
C SER A 28 0.60 -12.38 1.66
N ASN A 29 0.08 -11.15 1.67
CA ASN A 29 -0.66 -10.62 2.83
C ASN A 29 -2.09 -10.16 2.52
N TRP A 30 -2.48 -10.09 1.26
CA TRP A 30 -3.81 -9.64 0.89
C TRP A 30 -4.89 -10.69 1.21
N ARG A 31 -6.04 -10.21 1.68
CA ARG A 31 -7.27 -10.98 1.88
C ARG A 31 -8.49 -10.14 1.53
N TRP A 32 -9.58 -10.78 1.14
CA TRP A 32 -10.82 -10.10 0.75
C TRP A 32 -11.48 -9.31 1.90
N ASP A 33 -11.27 -9.76 3.13
CA ASP A 33 -11.93 -9.30 4.35
C ASP A 33 -11.05 -8.36 5.21
N LEU A 34 -10.03 -7.73 4.62
CA LEU A 34 -9.25 -6.68 5.29
C LEU A 34 -10.17 -5.60 5.87
N THR A 35 -9.88 -5.10 7.07
CA THR A 35 -10.44 -3.83 7.54
C THR A 35 -9.80 -2.65 6.79
N ASP A 36 -10.32 -1.43 6.96
CA ASP A 36 -9.74 -0.26 6.28
C ASP A 36 -8.30 -0.01 6.77
N ASP A 37 -8.07 -0.12 8.07
CA ASP A 37 -6.75 0.07 8.67
C ASP A 37 -5.75 -0.99 8.21
N GLU A 38 -6.19 -2.25 8.12
CA GLU A 38 -5.33 -3.34 7.61
C GLU A 38 -4.99 -3.16 6.13
N ALA A 39 -5.94 -2.66 5.32
CA ALA A 39 -5.69 -2.38 3.90
C ALA A 39 -4.72 -1.20 3.72
N VAL A 40 -4.85 -0.15 4.55
CA VAL A 40 -3.91 0.97 4.57
C VAL A 40 -2.52 0.50 4.94
N GLU A 41 -2.41 -0.29 6.01
CA GLU A 41 -1.11 -0.80 6.46
C GLU A 41 -0.48 -1.72 5.40
N LEU A 42 -1.25 -2.61 4.77
CA LEU A 42 -0.76 -3.43 3.66
C LEU A 42 -0.23 -2.57 2.50
N GLY A 43 -0.95 -1.51 2.12
CA GLY A 43 -0.51 -0.58 1.08
C GLY A 43 0.80 0.13 1.45
N LYS A 44 0.91 0.62 2.69
CA LYS A 44 2.14 1.24 3.21
C LYS A 44 3.32 0.27 3.15
N GLN A 45 3.15 -0.97 3.62
CA GLN A 45 4.19 -1.99 3.60
C GLN A 45 4.65 -2.32 2.18
N ALA A 46 3.71 -2.46 1.24
CA ALA A 46 4.04 -2.75 -0.16
C ALA A 46 4.88 -1.63 -0.78
N ILE A 47 4.52 -0.37 -0.54
CA ILE A 47 5.29 0.79 -1.04
C ILE A 47 6.63 0.90 -0.34
N TYR A 48 6.69 0.79 0.99
CA TYR A 48 7.94 0.85 1.74
C TYR A 48 8.96 -0.19 1.25
N HIS A 49 8.55 -1.46 1.09
CA HIS A 49 9.44 -2.51 0.60
C HIS A 49 9.88 -2.26 -0.85
N ALA A 50 9.00 -1.71 -1.70
CA ALA A 50 9.37 -1.31 -3.04
C ALA A 50 10.40 -0.18 -3.05
N THR A 51 10.18 0.90 -2.30
CA THR A 51 11.10 2.04 -2.21
C THR A 51 12.42 1.68 -1.55
N HIS A 52 12.44 0.69 -0.66
CA HIS A 52 13.67 0.24 -0.02
C HIS A 52 14.58 -0.58 -0.95
N ARG A 53 14.03 -1.18 -2.02
CA ARG A 53 14.76 -2.08 -2.93
C ARG A 53 14.95 -1.51 -4.33
N ASP A 54 14.04 -0.66 -4.80
CA ASP A 54 14.12 -0.05 -6.11
C ASP A 54 14.77 1.34 -6.04
N ALA A 55 15.90 1.51 -6.74
CA ALA A 55 16.69 2.75 -6.72
C ALA A 55 15.95 3.96 -7.32
N TYR A 56 14.91 3.74 -8.13
CA TYR A 56 14.12 4.81 -8.76
C TYR A 56 12.82 5.13 -8.01
N SER A 57 12.59 4.51 -6.85
CA SER A 57 11.39 4.71 -6.03
C SER A 57 11.75 5.26 -4.65
N GLY A 58 11.06 6.30 -4.18
CA GLY A 58 11.31 6.91 -2.87
C GLY A 58 10.42 8.12 -2.57
N GLY A 59 10.77 8.89 -1.53
CA GLY A 59 10.04 10.09 -1.13
C GLY A 59 8.86 9.79 -0.20
N PHE A 60 7.66 10.24 -0.56
CA PHE A 60 6.48 10.12 0.30
C PHE A 60 5.56 8.98 -0.13
N CYS A 61 5.18 8.12 0.81
CA CYS A 61 4.07 7.19 0.67
C CYS A 61 2.75 7.95 0.83
N ASN A 62 1.93 7.93 -0.23
CA ASN A 62 0.61 8.52 -0.22
C ASN A 62 -0.44 7.41 -0.37
N VAL A 63 -1.38 7.31 0.57
CA VAL A 63 -2.44 6.29 0.54
C VAL A 63 -3.81 6.94 0.49
N TYR A 64 -4.66 6.42 -0.40
CA TYR A 64 -6.02 6.89 -0.60
C TYR A 64 -7.00 5.73 -0.41
N ILE A 65 -8.11 5.98 0.28
CA ILE A 65 -9.23 5.03 0.40
C ILE A 65 -10.39 5.56 -0.42
N PHE A 66 -10.88 4.75 -1.36
CA PHE A 66 -12.07 5.01 -2.17
C PHE A 66 -13.28 4.26 -1.60
N LYS A 67 -14.38 4.97 -1.39
CA LYS A 67 -15.67 4.46 -0.94
C LYS A 67 -16.80 5.06 -1.81
N PRO A 68 -18.04 4.55 -1.75
CA PRO A 68 -19.16 5.08 -2.54
C PRO A 68 -19.45 6.57 -2.34
N ASP A 69 -19.12 7.13 -1.17
CA ASP A 69 -19.28 8.54 -0.82
C ASP A 69 -18.12 9.44 -1.30
N GLY A 70 -17.06 8.85 -1.87
CA GLY A 70 -15.89 9.57 -2.38
C GLY A 70 -14.57 8.94 -1.93
N PHE A 71 -13.49 9.72 -2.03
CA PHE A 71 -12.17 9.27 -1.62
C PHE A 71 -11.64 10.11 -0.45
N ARG A 72 -10.73 9.53 0.32
CA ARG A 72 -9.98 10.22 1.38
C ARG A 72 -8.49 9.96 1.24
N HIS A 73 -7.68 10.99 1.42
CA HIS A 73 -6.25 10.88 1.61
C HIS A 73 -5.98 10.52 3.08
N VAL A 74 -5.36 9.39 3.35
CA VAL A 74 -5.24 8.84 4.72
C VAL A 74 -3.80 8.72 5.22
N VAL A 75 -2.83 8.70 4.32
CA VAL A 75 -1.40 8.64 4.68
C VAL A 75 -0.66 9.59 3.76
N HIS A 76 0.17 10.44 4.36
CA HIS A 76 1.20 11.22 3.70
C HIS A 76 2.44 11.16 4.59
N GLN A 77 3.36 10.26 4.30
CA GLN A 77 4.49 9.97 5.19
C GLN A 77 5.77 9.72 4.39
N ASP A 78 6.89 10.27 4.84
CA ASP A 78 8.19 9.99 4.24
C ASP A 78 8.54 8.51 4.46
N VAL A 79 9.03 7.83 3.42
CA VAL A 79 9.37 6.40 3.55
C VAL A 79 10.53 6.12 4.50
N ASN A 80 11.38 7.11 4.78
CA ASN A 80 12.41 7.01 5.81
C ASN A 80 11.79 7.05 7.22
N GLU A 81 10.77 7.86 7.46
CA GLU A 81 10.05 7.85 8.73
C GLU A 81 9.38 6.48 8.95
N ILE A 82 8.81 5.89 7.89
CA ILE A 82 8.28 4.52 7.93
C ILE A 82 9.38 3.52 8.31
N HIS A 83 10.59 3.67 7.74
CA HIS A 83 11.74 2.82 8.05
C HIS A 83 12.13 2.88 9.53
N ASP A 84 12.22 4.08 10.08
CA ASP A 84 12.67 4.33 11.45
C ASP A 84 11.66 3.76 12.46
N HIS A 85 10.36 4.00 12.23
CA HIS A 85 9.29 3.44 13.05
C HIS A 85 9.30 1.90 13.06
N GLN A 86 9.56 1.25 11.92
CA GLN A 86 9.64 -0.21 11.87
C GLN A 86 10.85 -0.78 12.61
N ARG A 87 11.91 0.00 12.74
CA ARG A 87 13.12 -0.37 13.48
C ARG A 87 13.08 -0.01 14.96
N GLY A 88 12.06 0.74 15.40
CA GLY A 88 11.87 1.15 16.79
C GLY A 88 12.81 2.27 17.21
N TYR A 89 13.23 3.13 16.27
CA TYR A 89 13.97 4.36 16.56
C TYR A 89 13.03 5.52 16.89
#